data_AF-A0A9W9SRD4-F1
#
_entry.id   AF-A0A9W9SRD4-F1
#
_cell.length_a   1.000
_cell.length_b   1.000
_cell.length_c   1.000
_cell.angle_alpha   90.00
_cell.angle_beta   90.00
_cell.angle_gamma   90.00
#
_symmetry.space_group_name_H-M   'P 1'
#
loop_
_entity.id
_entity.type
_entity.pdbx_description
1 polymer ?
#
loop_
_entity_poly.entity_id
_entity_poly.type
_entity_poly.pdbx_seq_one_letter_code
_entity_poly.pdbx_strand_id
1 'polypeptide(L)'
;MQFTFALLTAAALLTPVYSNGITPMSRRETGLKLESCTTSQQAVVEAAVQRAASLAKAAADAAINGDASIFEEYFRTTDTASRQEVAARYEAIANEASNLSSGKVTYNCGNGRTQSDCGGSGVLAYVSGNNRIFNCPDWYKIVPAIDDCGGTDQALAMVHELSHISDVYSPPTQDFAYKYNALVKLPKEQAVLNADTYNLYAGGEFCFIPLPIMTCDSLTDCIIQPSILSARSSLSFLQELSEEWFAIGAAALARGYNFLAFDGPGRGAAIRRQHLHFRPDWENVLTPVVDYALTRTDIDVNAIVIFGWSMGGYLVARGAMQDHRAQAIILDDGVYDFGSAFPPN
;
A
#
# COMPACT_ATOMS: atom_id res chain seq x y z
N MET A 1 -8.70 38.91 11.77
CA MET A 1 -7.41 39.52 12.16
C MET A 1 -6.75 38.60 13.16
N GLN A 2 -5.50 38.20 12.87
CA GLN A 2 -4.47 37.63 13.75
C GLN A 2 -4.81 36.38 14.60
N PHE A 3 -4.37 35.22 14.12
CA PHE A 3 -3.99 34.11 15.00
C PHE A 3 -2.55 34.29 15.44
N THR A 4 -2.35 34.46 16.75
CA THR A 4 -1.05 34.59 17.40
C THR A 4 -0.47 33.20 17.65
N PHE A 5 0.71 32.91 17.09
CA PHE A 5 1.52 31.76 17.49
C PHE A 5 2.25 32.07 18.80
N ALA A 6 2.03 31.26 19.84
CA ALA A 6 2.84 31.26 21.06
C ALA A 6 3.56 29.91 21.17
N LEU A 7 4.85 29.93 20.87
CA LEU A 7 5.77 28.84 21.15
C LEU A 7 6.15 28.92 22.64
N LEU A 8 5.74 27.95 23.45
CA LEU A 8 6.20 27.80 24.84
C LEU A 8 7.09 26.57 24.93
N THR A 9 8.39 26.79 24.86
CA THR A 9 9.41 25.83 25.30
C THR A 9 9.41 25.80 26.83
N ALA A 10 9.00 24.68 27.42
CA ALA A 10 9.21 24.41 28.84
C ALA A 10 10.18 23.23 28.99
N ALA A 11 11.44 23.56 29.27
CA ALA A 11 12.40 22.62 29.84
C ALA A 11 12.22 22.62 31.36
N ALA A 12 11.85 21.47 31.96
CA ALA A 12 12.07 21.20 33.38
C ALA A 12 12.03 19.69 33.69
N LEU A 13 13.22 19.14 33.90
CA LEU A 13 13.60 18.29 35.04
C LEU A 13 12.69 17.11 35.41
N LEU A 14 13.08 15.91 34.97
CA LEU A 14 12.90 14.68 35.76
C LEU A 14 14.23 13.92 35.83
N THR A 15 14.61 13.59 37.06
CA THR A 15 15.80 12.84 37.49
C THR A 15 15.83 11.40 36.96
N PRO A 16 17.01 10.78 36.77
CA PRO A 16 17.12 9.45 36.20
C PRO A 16 16.79 8.39 37.26
N VAL A 17 15.71 7.64 37.05
CA VAL A 17 15.55 6.34 37.72
C VAL A 17 16.17 5.31 36.80
N TYR A 18 17.39 4.87 37.16
CA TYR A 18 17.96 3.65 36.60
C TYR A 18 17.06 2.46 37.00
N SER A 19 16.41 1.87 36.00
CA SER A 19 15.84 0.52 36.07
C SER A 19 16.56 -0.33 35.03
N ASN A 20 17.09 -1.44 35.50
CA ASN A 20 18.04 -2.32 34.83
C ASN A 20 17.50 -2.90 33.51
N GLY A 21 18.40 -2.94 32.51
CA GLY A 21 18.41 -3.99 31.50
C GLY A 21 17.39 -3.85 30.35
N ILE A 22 17.48 -2.77 29.58
CA ILE A 22 17.19 -2.91 28.14
C ILE A 22 18.48 -3.41 27.51
N THR A 23 18.54 -4.71 27.23
CA THR A 23 19.51 -5.25 26.28
C THR A 23 19.40 -4.39 25.02
N PRO A 24 20.48 -3.78 24.50
CA PRO A 24 20.38 -3.06 23.25
C PRO A 24 19.83 -4.06 22.23
N MET A 25 18.66 -3.74 21.63
CA MET A 25 18.18 -4.48 20.48
C MET A 25 19.35 -4.53 19.51
N SER A 26 19.88 -5.73 19.27
CA SER A 26 20.88 -5.93 18.23
C SER A 26 20.29 -5.30 16.97
N ARG A 27 21.07 -4.42 16.34
CA ARG A 27 20.73 -3.86 15.05
C ARG A 27 20.49 -5.06 14.12
N ARG A 28 19.21 -5.37 13.82
CA ARG A 28 18.85 -6.50 12.95
C ARG A 28 19.54 -6.29 11.61
N GLU A 29 20.35 -7.26 11.19
CA GLU A 29 21.02 -7.30 9.89
C GLU A 29 20.02 -7.67 8.77
N THR A 30 18.89 -6.96 8.68
CA THR A 30 17.84 -7.22 7.68
C THR A 30 17.73 -6.01 6.77
N GLY A 31 17.67 -6.21 5.44
CA GLY A 31 17.40 -5.13 4.48
C GLY A 31 18.35 -5.01 3.30
N LEU A 32 17.86 -5.00 2.06
CA LEU A 32 18.63 -4.97 0.80
C LEU A 32 19.89 -4.06 0.80
N LYS A 33 21.00 -4.58 0.27
CA LYS A 33 22.21 -3.79 0.04
C LYS A 33 22.19 -3.16 -1.35
N LEU A 34 22.10 -1.83 -1.46
CA LEU A 34 22.15 -1.16 -2.75
C LEU A 34 23.58 -1.10 -3.34
N GLU A 35 23.69 -1.23 -4.66
CA GLU A 35 24.95 -1.15 -5.40
C GLU A 35 24.74 -0.54 -6.80
N SER A 36 25.78 0.12 -7.34
CA SER A 36 25.77 0.68 -8.70
C SER A 36 24.56 1.57 -8.96
N CYS A 37 24.27 2.48 -8.04
CA CYS A 37 23.16 3.44 -8.13
C CYS A 37 23.70 4.85 -8.34
N THR A 38 23.07 5.62 -9.22
CA THR A 38 23.13 7.10 -9.15
C THR A 38 22.22 7.60 -8.02
N THR A 39 22.41 8.84 -7.57
CA THR A 39 21.55 9.45 -6.53
C THR A 39 20.07 9.43 -6.90
N SER A 40 19.73 9.69 -8.18
CA SER A 40 18.36 9.62 -8.67
C SER A 40 17.80 8.19 -8.68
N GLN A 41 18.60 7.20 -9.10
CA GLN A 41 18.16 5.80 -9.09
C GLN A 41 17.96 5.28 -7.67
N GLN A 42 18.85 5.68 -6.75
CA GLN A 42 18.77 5.28 -5.35
C GLN A 42 17.43 5.69 -4.74
N ALA A 43 16.98 6.93 -4.92
CA ALA A 43 15.70 7.39 -4.39
C ALA A 43 14.49 6.62 -4.96
N VAL A 44 14.52 6.28 -6.26
CA VAL A 44 13.46 5.49 -6.91
C VAL A 44 13.42 4.06 -6.36
N VAL A 45 14.60 3.43 -6.24
CA VAL A 45 14.71 2.07 -5.69
C VAL A 45 14.33 2.05 -4.21
N GLU A 46 14.72 3.04 -3.42
CA GLU A 46 14.30 3.21 -2.02
C GLU A 46 12.78 3.22 -1.86
N ALA A 47 12.09 4.00 -2.70
CA ALA A 47 10.62 4.05 -2.70
C ALA A 47 10.00 2.70 -3.10
N ALA A 48 10.54 2.05 -4.14
CA ALA A 48 10.07 0.75 -4.59
C ALA A 48 10.29 -0.36 -3.55
N VAL A 49 11.41 -0.35 -2.83
CA VAL A 49 11.74 -1.27 -1.74
C VAL A 49 10.72 -1.18 -0.61
N GLN A 50 10.44 0.04 -0.14
CA GLN A 50 9.46 0.27 0.94
C GLN A 50 8.05 -0.15 0.53
N ARG A 51 7.67 0.14 -0.72
CA ARG A 51 6.40 -0.34 -1.29
C ARG A 51 6.37 -1.87 -1.39
N ALA A 52 7.44 -2.51 -1.85
CA ALA A 52 7.53 -3.96 -1.96
C ALA A 52 7.36 -4.65 -0.59
N ALA A 53 7.98 -4.10 0.46
CA ALA A 53 7.79 -4.59 1.82
C ALA A 53 6.32 -4.50 2.28
N SER A 54 5.66 -3.38 1.97
CA SER A 54 4.26 -3.16 2.31
C SER A 54 3.32 -4.10 1.55
N LEU A 55 3.53 -4.25 0.23
CA LEU A 55 2.79 -5.17 -0.64
C LEU A 55 2.94 -6.61 -0.17
N ALA A 56 4.17 -7.05 0.10
CA ALA A 56 4.46 -8.39 0.55
C ALA A 56 3.82 -8.67 1.94
N LYS A 57 3.88 -7.72 2.88
CA LYS A 57 3.23 -7.88 4.18
C LYS A 57 1.71 -8.03 4.06
N ALA A 58 1.07 -7.23 3.20
CA ALA A 58 -0.37 -7.35 2.94
C ALA A 58 -0.72 -8.67 2.25
N ALA A 59 0.08 -9.10 1.28
CA ALA A 59 -0.11 -10.38 0.60
C ALA A 59 0.10 -11.59 1.54
N ALA A 60 1.01 -11.50 2.51
CA ALA A 60 1.17 -12.51 3.55
C ALA A 60 -0.09 -12.65 4.41
N ASP A 61 -0.65 -11.52 4.86
CA ASP A 61 -1.88 -11.51 5.64
C ASP A 61 -3.06 -12.06 4.83
N ALA A 62 -3.22 -11.62 3.58
CA ALA A 62 -4.26 -12.13 2.68
C ALA A 62 -4.10 -13.63 2.39
N ALA A 63 -2.86 -14.11 2.25
CA ALA A 63 -2.59 -15.52 2.07
C ALA A 63 -3.09 -16.36 3.26
N ILE A 64 -3.15 -15.83 4.49
CA ILE A 64 -3.68 -16.55 5.67
C ILE A 64 -5.17 -16.25 5.91
N ASN A 65 -5.52 -14.97 5.92
CA ASN A 65 -6.79 -14.43 6.42
C ASN A 65 -7.74 -13.94 5.30
N GLY A 66 -7.23 -13.82 4.07
CA GLY A 66 -7.98 -13.32 2.92
C GLY A 66 -8.92 -14.36 2.30
N ASP A 67 -9.62 -13.93 1.25
CA ASP A 67 -10.60 -14.73 0.52
C ASP A 67 -9.92 -15.93 -0.16
N ALA A 68 -10.38 -17.14 0.18
CA ALA A 68 -9.82 -18.37 -0.36
C ALA A 68 -10.00 -18.48 -1.88
N SER A 69 -11.04 -17.88 -2.47
CA SER A 69 -11.29 -17.90 -3.91
C SER A 69 -10.28 -17.04 -4.68
N ILE A 70 -9.86 -15.90 -4.10
CA ILE A 70 -8.79 -15.07 -4.67
C ILE A 70 -7.48 -15.85 -4.60
N PHE A 71 -7.16 -16.44 -3.44
CA PHE A 71 -5.96 -17.26 -3.32
C PHE A 71 -5.95 -18.44 -4.32
N GLU A 72 -7.08 -19.13 -4.51
CA GLU A 72 -7.23 -20.23 -5.48
C GLU A 72 -7.02 -19.78 -6.92
N GLU A 73 -7.45 -18.55 -7.27
CA GLU A 73 -7.22 -17.97 -8.59
C GLU A 73 -5.73 -17.82 -8.92
N TYR A 74 -4.87 -17.52 -7.96
CA TYR A 74 -3.43 -17.37 -8.25
C TYR A 74 -2.66 -18.67 -8.02
N PHE A 75 -2.90 -19.34 -6.88
CA PHE A 75 -2.10 -20.48 -6.42
C PHE A 75 -2.72 -21.84 -6.71
N ARG A 76 -3.94 -21.89 -7.26
CA ARG A 76 -4.58 -23.13 -7.77
C ARG A 76 -4.85 -24.15 -6.67
N THR A 77 -4.95 -23.69 -5.44
CA THR A 77 -5.23 -24.47 -4.25
C THR A 77 -5.82 -23.57 -3.18
N THR A 78 -6.48 -24.16 -2.19
CA THR A 78 -6.97 -23.48 -0.98
C THR A 78 -6.42 -24.13 0.29
N ASP A 79 -5.53 -25.11 0.16
CA ASP A 79 -5.04 -25.89 1.29
C ASP A 79 -4.19 -25.05 2.24
N THR A 80 -4.35 -25.32 3.54
CA THR A 80 -3.72 -24.54 4.61
C THR A 80 -2.19 -24.55 4.52
N ALA A 81 -1.58 -25.66 4.08
CA ALA A 81 -0.13 -25.77 4.00
C ALA A 81 0.44 -24.83 2.91
N SER A 82 -0.17 -24.83 1.73
CA SER A 82 0.20 -23.91 0.64
C SER A 82 -0.03 -22.45 1.02
N ARG A 83 -1.14 -22.13 1.71
CA ARG A 83 -1.40 -20.78 2.24
C ARG A 83 -0.32 -20.33 3.22
N GLN A 84 0.09 -21.20 4.14
CA GLN A 84 1.17 -20.95 5.10
C GLN A 84 2.53 -20.78 4.43
N GLU A 85 2.85 -21.59 3.42
CA GLU A 85 4.10 -21.48 2.66
C GLU A 85 4.16 -20.17 1.88
N VAL A 86 3.08 -19.80 1.19
CA VAL A 86 2.98 -18.53 0.47
C VAL A 86 3.13 -17.34 1.42
N ALA A 87 2.43 -17.34 2.56
CA ALA A 87 2.52 -16.29 3.55
C ALA A 87 3.95 -16.16 4.11
N ALA A 88 4.58 -17.27 4.48
CA ALA A 88 5.94 -17.27 5.02
C ALA A 88 6.97 -16.76 4.00
N ARG A 89 6.79 -17.08 2.70
CA ARG A 89 7.63 -16.51 1.64
C ARG A 89 7.44 -15.00 1.52
N TYR A 90 6.20 -14.51 1.54
CA TYR A 90 5.93 -13.07 1.52
C TYR A 90 6.49 -12.34 2.75
N GLU A 91 6.38 -12.92 3.95
CA GLU A 91 6.99 -12.36 5.16
C GLU A 91 8.51 -12.27 5.04
N ALA A 92 9.15 -13.29 4.47
CA ALA A 92 10.58 -13.26 4.21
C ALA A 92 10.97 -12.17 3.20
N ILE A 93 10.20 -12.02 2.12
CA ILE A 93 10.36 -10.93 1.14
C ILE A 93 10.19 -9.56 1.82
N ALA A 94 9.15 -9.39 2.64
CA ALA A 94 8.87 -8.15 3.35
C ALA A 94 9.99 -7.79 4.32
N ASN A 95 10.53 -8.78 5.04
CA ASN A 95 11.66 -8.60 5.94
C ASN A 95 12.93 -8.18 5.19
N GLU A 96 13.21 -8.81 4.05
CA GLU A 96 14.36 -8.44 3.22
C GLU A 96 14.19 -7.05 2.59
N ALA A 97 12.97 -6.66 2.22
CA ALA A 97 12.65 -5.35 1.67
C ALA A 97 12.39 -4.25 2.74
N SER A 98 12.44 -4.57 4.03
CA SER A 98 12.05 -3.63 5.10
C SER A 98 13.02 -2.47 5.33
N ASN A 99 14.30 -2.65 4.99
CA ASN A 99 15.37 -1.69 5.26
C ASN A 99 16.47 -1.78 4.19
N LEU A 100 17.45 -0.87 4.23
CA LEU A 100 18.56 -0.81 3.27
C LEU A 100 19.93 -0.80 3.96
N SER A 101 20.18 -1.78 4.84
CA SER A 101 21.28 -1.66 5.80
C SER A 101 22.29 -2.80 5.86
N SER A 102 21.98 -4.04 5.44
CA SER A 102 22.95 -5.16 5.38
C SER A 102 22.30 -6.54 5.12
N GLY A 103 21.32 -6.61 4.22
CA GLY A 103 20.50 -7.80 3.98
C GLY A 103 21.25 -8.88 3.21
N LYS A 104 20.61 -10.04 3.07
CA LYS A 104 21.17 -11.20 2.37
C LYS A 104 21.29 -10.95 0.86
N VAL A 105 20.55 -9.97 0.36
CA VAL A 105 20.41 -9.65 -1.06
C VAL A 105 21.12 -8.33 -1.38
N THR A 106 21.93 -8.35 -2.43
CA THR A 106 22.46 -7.12 -3.04
C THR A 106 21.59 -6.71 -4.21
N TYR A 107 21.04 -5.50 -4.15
CA TYR A 107 20.17 -4.95 -5.17
C TYR A 107 20.93 -3.91 -6.00
N ASN A 108 21.27 -4.29 -7.22
CA ASN A 108 22.05 -3.47 -8.13
C ASN A 108 21.12 -2.61 -9.01
N CYS A 109 21.24 -1.28 -8.91
CA CYS A 109 20.39 -0.35 -9.66
C CYS A 109 20.65 -0.34 -11.18
N GLY A 110 21.69 -1.03 -11.66
CA GLY A 110 22.00 -1.12 -13.08
C GLY A 110 22.56 0.16 -13.70
N ASN A 111 23.19 1.04 -12.92
CA ASN A 111 23.86 2.22 -13.46
C ASN A 111 24.91 1.82 -14.52
N GLY A 112 24.85 2.48 -15.67
CA GLY A 112 25.76 2.22 -16.80
C GLY A 112 25.44 0.97 -17.63
N ARG A 113 24.33 0.27 -17.35
CA ARG A 113 23.89 -0.88 -18.15
C ARG A 113 22.97 -0.48 -19.29
N THR A 114 22.99 -1.29 -20.34
CA THR A 114 22.08 -1.22 -21.49
C THR A 114 21.03 -2.33 -21.41
N GLN A 115 19.90 -2.17 -22.10
CA GLN A 115 18.86 -3.21 -22.12
C GLN A 115 19.34 -4.49 -22.82
N SER A 116 20.32 -4.41 -23.72
CA SER A 116 20.97 -5.58 -24.30
C SER A 116 21.74 -6.41 -23.28
N ASP A 117 22.31 -5.78 -22.25
CA ASP A 117 23.00 -6.49 -21.16
C ASP A 117 22.03 -7.32 -20.30
N CYS A 118 20.73 -7.03 -20.41
CA CYS A 118 19.64 -7.73 -19.74
C CYS A 118 18.96 -8.80 -20.60
N GLY A 119 19.48 -9.12 -21.78
CA GLY A 119 18.89 -10.12 -22.66
C GLY A 119 17.80 -9.57 -23.60
N GLY A 120 17.58 -8.26 -23.63
CA GLY A 120 16.72 -7.59 -24.62
C GLY A 120 15.48 -6.90 -24.03
N SER A 121 14.62 -6.42 -24.92
CA SER A 121 13.44 -5.62 -24.56
C SER A 121 12.47 -6.40 -23.68
N GLY A 122 11.94 -5.74 -22.64
CA GLY A 122 10.90 -6.30 -21.78
C GLY A 122 11.39 -7.06 -20.56
N VAL A 123 12.70 -7.27 -20.41
CA VAL A 123 13.30 -7.78 -19.16
C VAL A 123 13.45 -6.61 -18.19
N LEU A 124 12.75 -6.68 -17.05
CA LEU A 124 12.74 -5.61 -16.06
C LEU A 124 13.89 -5.74 -15.07
N ALA A 125 14.09 -6.93 -14.54
CA ALA A 125 15.21 -7.25 -13.68
C ALA A 125 15.56 -8.72 -13.87
N TYR A 126 16.64 -9.15 -13.23
CA TYR A 126 16.99 -10.56 -13.14
C TYR A 126 17.86 -10.85 -11.92
N VAL A 127 17.75 -12.08 -11.41
CA VAL A 127 18.65 -12.60 -10.38
C VAL A 127 19.90 -13.20 -11.00
N SER A 128 21.05 -12.88 -10.41
CA SER A 128 22.34 -13.51 -10.66
C SER A 128 22.83 -14.23 -9.41
N GLY A 129 23.83 -15.11 -9.58
CA GLY A 129 24.46 -15.82 -8.47
C GLY A 129 24.95 -14.88 -7.36
N ASN A 130 24.99 -15.41 -6.13
CA ASN A 130 25.34 -14.70 -4.89
C ASN A 130 24.26 -13.71 -4.39
N ASN A 131 22.97 -14.04 -4.57
CA ASN A 131 21.83 -13.23 -4.12
C ASN A 131 21.88 -11.79 -4.65
N ARG A 132 22.15 -11.64 -5.95
CA ARG A 132 22.27 -10.31 -6.58
C ARG A 132 21.12 -10.10 -7.55
N ILE A 133 20.34 -9.04 -7.34
CA ILE A 133 19.32 -8.60 -8.29
C ILE A 133 19.90 -7.47 -9.13
N PHE A 134 19.64 -7.48 -10.44
CA PHE A 134 20.05 -6.41 -11.35
C PHE A 134 18.83 -5.78 -12.02
N ASN A 135 18.65 -4.47 -11.83
CA ASN A 135 17.65 -3.73 -12.59
C ASN A 135 18.12 -3.43 -14.00
N CYS A 136 17.19 -3.57 -14.92
CA CYS A 136 17.37 -3.22 -16.32
C CYS A 136 16.80 -1.83 -16.61
N PRO A 137 17.29 -1.14 -17.65
CA PRO A 137 16.76 0.17 -18.03
C PRO A 137 15.24 0.22 -18.20
N ASP A 138 14.60 -0.85 -18.68
CA ASP A 138 13.15 -0.91 -18.84
C ASP A 138 12.38 -0.88 -17.50
N TRP A 139 12.97 -1.30 -16.38
CA TRP A 139 12.35 -1.19 -15.04
C TRP A 139 12.13 0.26 -14.60
N TYR A 140 13.01 1.17 -15.01
CA TYR A 140 12.83 2.60 -14.72
C TYR A 140 11.76 3.27 -15.59
N LYS A 141 11.24 2.57 -16.61
CA LYS A 141 10.19 3.06 -17.51
C LYS A 141 8.79 2.63 -17.09
N ILE A 142 8.66 1.59 -16.28
CA ILE A 142 7.37 1.17 -15.73
C ILE A 142 6.95 2.06 -14.56
N VAL A 143 5.66 2.08 -14.27
CA VAL A 143 5.09 2.95 -13.25
C VAL A 143 5.63 2.61 -11.85
N PRO A 144 5.82 3.62 -10.97
CA PRO A 144 6.26 3.37 -9.59
C PRO A 144 5.23 2.57 -8.77
N ALA A 145 3.95 2.79 -9.05
CA ALA A 145 2.84 2.07 -8.46
C ALA A 145 1.76 1.88 -9.52
N ILE A 146 1.28 0.64 -9.71
CA ILE A 146 0.14 0.38 -10.58
C ILE A 146 -1.14 0.85 -9.90
N ASP A 147 -2.04 1.39 -10.71
CA ASP A 147 -3.40 1.79 -10.37
C ASP A 147 -4.46 0.88 -11.03
N ASP A 148 -4.02 -0.10 -11.83
CA ASP A 148 -4.84 -1.11 -12.47
C ASP A 148 -4.57 -2.53 -11.95
N CYS A 149 -5.60 -3.37 -12.00
CA CYS A 149 -5.57 -4.69 -11.40
C CYS A 149 -5.10 -5.69 -12.44
N GLY A 150 -3.82 -6.06 -12.38
CA GLY A 150 -3.18 -7.01 -13.30
C GLY A 150 -1.92 -6.49 -14.00
N GLY A 151 -1.46 -5.28 -13.67
CA GLY A 151 -0.17 -4.75 -14.11
C GLY A 151 1.01 -5.18 -13.22
N THR A 152 2.21 -4.77 -13.62
CA THR A 152 3.44 -4.89 -12.82
C THR A 152 3.99 -3.49 -12.61
N ASP A 153 4.23 -3.09 -11.36
CA ASP A 153 4.96 -1.88 -11.01
C ASP A 153 6.38 -2.18 -10.56
N GLN A 154 7.14 -1.13 -10.30
CA GLN A 154 8.51 -1.22 -9.83
C GLN A 154 8.66 -2.11 -8.58
N ALA A 155 7.75 -2.00 -7.62
CA ALA A 155 7.80 -2.74 -6.37
C ALA A 155 7.37 -4.21 -6.53
N LEU A 156 6.38 -4.46 -7.37
CA LEU A 156 5.92 -5.80 -7.69
C LEU A 156 6.95 -6.60 -8.49
N ALA A 157 7.67 -5.93 -9.40
CA ALA A 157 8.87 -6.51 -10.02
C ALA A 157 9.93 -6.86 -8.97
N MET A 158 10.08 -6.08 -7.89
CA MET A 158 10.98 -6.46 -6.79
C MET A 158 10.52 -7.70 -6.04
N VAL A 159 9.22 -7.81 -5.75
CA VAL A 159 8.64 -9.00 -5.11
C VAL A 159 8.93 -10.25 -5.93
N HIS A 160 8.77 -10.16 -7.25
CA HIS A 160 9.13 -11.23 -8.20
C HIS A 160 10.61 -11.65 -8.08
N GLU A 161 11.55 -10.70 -8.18
CA GLU A 161 12.97 -11.04 -8.14
C GLU A 161 13.40 -11.59 -6.77
N LEU A 162 12.84 -11.06 -5.68
CA LEU A 162 13.15 -11.51 -4.32
C LEU A 162 12.68 -12.95 -4.09
N SER A 163 11.59 -13.39 -4.72
CA SER A 163 11.09 -14.76 -4.56
C SER A 163 12.01 -15.82 -5.17
N HIS A 164 12.86 -15.45 -6.13
CA HIS A 164 13.86 -16.35 -6.74
C HIS A 164 15.06 -16.61 -5.84
N ILE A 165 15.25 -15.85 -4.76
CA ILE A 165 16.45 -15.96 -3.93
C ILE A 165 16.21 -16.96 -2.80
N SER A 166 16.88 -18.12 -2.88
CA SER A 166 16.74 -19.18 -1.87
C SER A 166 17.13 -18.74 -0.46
N ASP A 167 18.01 -17.76 -0.32
CA ASP A 167 18.42 -17.21 0.98
C ASP A 167 17.37 -16.29 1.59
N VAL A 168 16.46 -15.74 0.78
CA VAL A 168 15.24 -15.06 1.24
C VAL A 168 14.27 -16.13 1.74
N TYR A 169 13.89 -17.08 0.87
CA TYR A 169 13.05 -18.21 1.24
C TYR A 169 13.31 -19.42 0.33
N SER A 170 13.37 -20.62 0.90
CA SER A 170 13.65 -21.86 0.18
C SER A 170 12.43 -22.80 0.17
N PRO A 171 12.12 -23.48 -0.95
CA PRO A 171 12.83 -23.41 -2.24
C PRO A 171 12.62 -22.07 -2.97
N PRO A 172 13.56 -21.66 -3.84
CA PRO A 172 13.37 -20.47 -4.67
C PRO A 172 12.26 -20.70 -5.70
N THR A 173 11.57 -19.63 -6.08
CA THR A 173 10.63 -19.68 -7.21
C THR A 173 11.37 -19.84 -8.55
N GLN A 174 10.62 -20.22 -9.57
CA GLN A 174 11.02 -20.28 -10.98
C GLN A 174 10.06 -19.45 -11.82
N ASP A 175 10.37 -19.30 -13.10
CA ASP A 175 9.53 -18.61 -14.09
C ASP A 175 8.81 -19.63 -14.99
N PHE A 176 7.80 -20.28 -14.45
CA PHE A 176 6.97 -21.21 -15.21
C PHE A 176 6.00 -20.50 -16.15
N ALA A 177 5.49 -19.33 -15.74
CA ALA A 177 4.59 -18.51 -16.54
C ALA A 177 4.70 -17.03 -16.17
N TYR A 178 4.56 -16.18 -17.19
CA TYR A 178 4.44 -14.73 -17.05
C TYR A 178 3.07 -14.25 -17.50
N LYS A 179 2.57 -13.23 -16.81
CA LYS A 179 1.26 -12.59 -16.98
C LYS A 179 0.10 -13.50 -16.57
N TYR A 180 -0.98 -12.83 -16.19
CA TYR A 180 -2.21 -13.45 -15.70
C TYR A 180 -2.71 -14.62 -16.57
N ASN A 181 -2.86 -14.41 -17.89
CA ASN A 181 -3.43 -15.43 -18.79
C ASN A 181 -2.63 -16.75 -18.87
N ALA A 182 -1.36 -16.74 -18.48
CA ALA A 182 -0.51 -17.93 -18.46
C ALA A 182 -0.44 -18.54 -17.05
N LEU A 183 -0.30 -17.73 -16.00
CA LEU A 183 -0.23 -18.24 -14.63
C LEU A 183 -1.52 -18.97 -14.22
N VAL A 184 -2.67 -18.51 -14.72
CA VAL A 184 -3.97 -19.12 -14.39
C VAL A 184 -4.16 -20.53 -14.94
N LYS A 185 -3.22 -21.00 -15.76
CA LYS A 185 -3.21 -22.34 -16.35
C LYS A 185 -2.18 -23.26 -15.72
N LEU A 186 -1.35 -22.75 -14.80
CA LEU A 186 -0.36 -23.57 -14.11
C LEU A 186 -1.05 -24.60 -13.20
N PRO A 187 -0.47 -25.80 -13.07
CA PRO A 187 -0.82 -26.69 -11.97
C PRO A 187 -0.33 -26.10 -10.64
N LYS A 188 -0.96 -26.48 -9.52
CA LYS A 188 -0.65 -25.89 -8.20
C LYS A 188 0.83 -26.00 -7.80
N GLU A 189 1.49 -27.10 -8.17
CA GLU A 189 2.89 -27.36 -7.82
C GLU A 189 3.83 -26.36 -8.50
N GLN A 190 3.44 -25.85 -9.67
CA GLN A 190 4.14 -24.78 -10.36
C GLN A 190 3.66 -23.41 -9.89
N ALA A 191 2.36 -23.22 -9.64
CA ALA A 191 1.80 -21.94 -9.23
C ALA A 191 2.40 -21.42 -7.91
N VAL A 192 2.54 -22.29 -6.90
CA VAL A 192 3.17 -21.97 -5.60
C VAL A 192 4.67 -21.72 -5.71
N LEU A 193 5.30 -22.16 -6.81
CA LEU A 193 6.73 -21.97 -7.07
C LEU A 193 6.99 -21.03 -8.25
N ASN A 194 5.99 -20.27 -8.71
CA ASN A 194 6.14 -19.36 -9.85
C ASN A 194 6.26 -17.91 -9.35
N ALA A 195 7.34 -17.21 -9.70
CA ALA A 195 7.62 -15.85 -9.20
C ALA A 195 6.53 -14.84 -9.62
N ASP A 196 6.04 -14.94 -10.85
CA ASP A 196 5.02 -14.03 -11.35
C ASP A 196 3.63 -14.25 -10.71
N THR A 197 3.41 -15.40 -10.08
CA THR A 197 2.23 -15.62 -9.24
C THR A 197 2.32 -14.75 -7.99
N TYR A 198 3.51 -14.57 -7.41
CA TYR A 198 3.71 -13.70 -6.26
C TYR A 198 3.59 -12.21 -6.64
N ASN A 199 4.13 -11.83 -7.79
CA ASN A 199 3.90 -10.51 -8.36
C ASN A 199 2.39 -10.20 -8.45
N LEU A 200 1.66 -11.03 -9.21
CA LEU A 200 0.28 -10.70 -9.54
C LEU A 200 -0.70 -10.93 -8.39
N TYR A 201 -0.42 -11.85 -7.46
CA TYR A 201 -1.21 -11.97 -6.24
C TYR A 201 -1.02 -10.74 -5.34
N ALA A 202 0.21 -10.26 -5.13
CA ALA A 202 0.44 -9.06 -4.34
C ALA A 202 -0.18 -7.80 -4.97
N GLY A 203 -0.13 -7.68 -6.31
CA GLY A 203 -0.80 -6.61 -7.05
C GLY A 203 -2.33 -6.73 -7.03
N GLY A 204 -2.85 -7.95 -7.14
CA GLY A 204 -4.27 -8.27 -7.06
C GLY A 204 -4.86 -8.01 -5.67
N GLU A 205 -4.18 -8.38 -4.60
CA GLU A 205 -4.62 -8.10 -3.24
C GLU A 205 -4.67 -6.59 -2.96
N PHE A 206 -3.73 -5.81 -3.49
CA PHE A 206 -3.79 -4.33 -3.38
C PHE A 206 -4.88 -3.68 -4.24
N CYS A 207 -5.43 -4.39 -5.22
CA CYS A 207 -6.65 -3.98 -5.91
C CYS A 207 -7.91 -4.14 -5.04
N PHE A 208 -7.84 -4.95 -3.96
CA PHE A 208 -9.03 -5.35 -3.22
C PHE A 208 -8.92 -5.31 -1.68
N ILE A 209 -7.82 -4.79 -1.12
CA ILE A 209 -7.61 -4.56 0.32
C ILE A 209 -7.71 -3.06 0.63
N PRO A 210 -8.51 -2.62 1.62
CA PRO A 210 -8.27 -1.34 2.28
C PRO A 210 -6.90 -1.43 2.97
N LEU A 211 -5.95 -0.59 2.54
CA LEU A 211 -4.58 -0.54 3.05
C LEU A 211 -4.50 -0.72 4.57
N PRO A 212 -3.44 -1.37 5.10
CA PRO A 212 -3.32 -1.64 6.52
C PRO A 212 -3.45 -0.33 7.32
N ILE A 213 -4.41 -0.31 8.25
CA ILE A 213 -4.37 0.58 9.39
C ILE A 213 -3.05 0.25 10.09
N MET A 214 -2.06 1.13 9.97
CA MET A 214 -0.84 1.01 10.76
C MET A 214 -1.24 1.23 12.22
N THR A 215 -1.52 0.14 12.94
CA THR A 215 -1.77 0.20 14.38
C THR A 215 -0.47 0.58 15.06
N CYS A 216 -0.50 1.67 15.85
CA CYS A 216 0.60 2.03 16.73
C CYS A 216 0.91 0.88 17.70
N ASP A 217 2.05 0.21 17.51
CA ASP A 217 2.50 -0.94 18.33
C ASP A 217 3.10 -0.55 19.70
N SER A 218 2.89 0.69 20.19
CA SER A 218 3.17 1.01 21.59
C SER A 218 2.27 2.11 22.16
N LEU A 219 1.76 1.88 23.37
CA LEU A 219 0.86 2.77 24.11
C LEU A 219 1.51 4.11 24.52
N THR A 220 2.78 4.35 24.21
CA THR A 220 3.52 5.55 24.61
C THR A 220 3.65 6.61 23.52
N ASP A 221 3.29 6.31 22.26
CA ASP A 221 3.33 7.28 21.14
C ASP A 221 1.94 7.77 20.68
N CYS A 222 0.84 7.24 21.26
CA CYS A 222 -0.52 7.76 21.01
C CYS A 222 -0.77 9.06 21.78
N ILE A 223 -0.17 10.15 21.32
CA ILE A 223 -0.72 11.48 21.59
C ILE A 223 -1.98 11.59 20.72
N ILE A 224 -3.15 11.84 21.31
CA ILE A 224 -4.43 12.04 20.59
C ILE A 224 -4.21 13.07 19.46
N GLN A 225 -4.31 12.60 18.22
CA GLN A 225 -3.99 13.35 17.01
C GLN A 225 -5.28 13.74 16.25
N PRO A 226 -5.31 14.87 15.52
CA PRO A 226 -6.44 15.24 14.66
C PRO A 226 -6.68 14.16 13.58
N SER A 227 -7.94 13.97 13.17
CA SER A 227 -8.33 12.83 12.32
C SER A 227 -8.91 13.31 10.99
N ILE A 228 -8.41 12.81 9.86
CA ILE A 228 -8.93 13.08 8.52
C ILE A 228 -9.72 11.86 8.03
N LEU A 229 -10.99 12.08 7.74
CA LEU A 229 -11.86 11.18 7.00
C LEU A 229 -11.88 11.61 5.53
N SER A 230 -11.45 10.76 4.62
CA SER A 230 -11.34 11.08 3.20
C SER A 230 -12.41 10.37 2.37
N ALA A 231 -12.98 11.07 1.39
CA ALA A 231 -13.96 10.55 0.43
C ALA A 231 -13.74 11.15 -0.98
N ARG A 232 -13.55 10.31 -2.00
CA ARG A 232 -13.38 10.72 -3.40
C ARG A 232 -14.55 10.32 -4.31
N SER A 233 -14.61 10.94 -5.50
CA SER A 233 -15.11 10.28 -6.72
C SER A 233 -14.36 10.65 -7.98
N SER A 234 -13.92 9.63 -8.71
CA SER A 234 -13.72 9.69 -10.16
C SER A 234 -14.59 8.62 -10.81
N LEU A 235 -14.86 8.78 -12.11
CA LEU A 235 -15.55 7.80 -12.95
C LEU A 235 -14.62 6.64 -13.39
N SER A 236 -13.42 6.53 -12.79
CA SER A 236 -12.46 5.46 -13.07
C SER A 236 -12.68 4.31 -12.10
N PHE A 237 -13.07 3.17 -12.67
CA PHE A 237 -13.69 2.08 -11.93
C PHE A 237 -12.75 1.31 -10.96
N LEU A 238 -11.46 1.60 -10.75
CA LEU A 238 -10.54 0.68 -10.02
C LEU A 238 -9.64 1.30 -8.92
N GLN A 239 -9.87 2.53 -8.45
CA GLN A 239 -8.78 3.39 -7.97
C GLN A 239 -8.86 3.97 -6.54
N GLU A 240 -9.85 3.62 -5.71
CA GLU A 240 -10.33 4.61 -4.74
C GLU A 240 -9.54 4.73 -3.41
N LEU A 241 -9.10 3.65 -2.76
CA LEU A 241 -8.36 3.73 -1.48
C LEU A 241 -6.84 3.97 -1.61
N SER A 242 -6.24 3.48 -2.70
CA SER A 242 -4.80 3.58 -2.95
C SER A 242 -4.39 4.99 -3.42
N GLU A 243 -5.21 5.65 -4.23
CA GLU A 243 -4.95 7.02 -4.69
C GLU A 243 -5.05 8.06 -3.57
N GLU A 244 -6.07 7.96 -2.71
CA GLU A 244 -6.25 8.87 -1.57
C GLU A 244 -5.08 8.79 -0.60
N TRP A 245 -4.53 7.59 -0.40
CA TRP A 245 -3.33 7.40 0.41
C TRP A 245 -2.13 8.16 -0.14
N PHE A 246 -1.85 8.05 -1.44
CA PHE A 246 -0.73 8.77 -2.06
C PHE A 246 -0.96 10.28 -2.15
N ALA A 247 -2.21 10.71 -2.34
CA ALA A 247 -2.55 12.12 -2.47
C ALA A 247 -2.53 12.86 -1.13
N ILE A 248 -3.10 12.28 -0.08
CA ILE A 248 -3.22 12.93 1.23
C ILE A 248 -2.90 12.02 2.41
N GLY A 249 -3.16 10.71 2.34
CA GLY A 249 -3.00 9.81 3.49
C GLY A 249 -1.57 9.76 4.07
N ALA A 250 -0.56 9.55 3.22
CA ALA A 250 0.84 9.54 3.64
C ALA A 250 1.28 10.90 4.23
N ALA A 251 0.81 12.00 3.61
CA ALA A 251 1.10 13.35 4.06
C ALA A 251 0.39 13.71 5.38
N ALA A 252 -0.81 13.16 5.60
CA ALA A 252 -1.61 13.30 6.82
C ALA A 252 -0.94 12.56 7.98
N LEU A 253 -0.58 11.29 7.79
CA LEU A 253 0.13 10.51 8.82
C LEU A 253 1.48 11.14 9.18
N ALA A 254 2.26 11.59 8.19
CA ALA A 254 3.53 12.27 8.43
C ALA A 254 3.39 13.59 9.23
N ARG A 255 2.18 14.17 9.27
CA ARG A 255 1.86 15.37 10.05
C ARG A 255 1.18 15.05 11.38
N GLY A 256 1.11 13.78 11.75
CA GLY A 256 0.44 13.34 12.97
C GLY A 256 -1.08 13.48 12.86
N TYR A 257 -1.67 13.11 11.72
CA TYR A 257 -3.13 12.90 11.66
C TYR A 257 -3.42 11.41 11.62
N ASN A 258 -4.54 10.98 12.18
CA ASN A 258 -5.12 9.68 11.84
C ASN A 258 -5.84 9.78 10.49
N PHE A 259 -5.76 8.75 9.67
CA PHE A 259 -6.36 8.75 8.34
C PHE A 259 -7.31 7.56 8.16
N LEU A 260 -8.56 7.86 7.80
CA LEU A 260 -9.58 6.86 7.49
C LEU A 260 -10.10 7.12 6.07
N ALA A 261 -9.94 6.14 5.20
CA ALA A 261 -10.51 6.13 3.85
C ALA A 261 -11.56 5.01 3.75
N PHE A 262 -12.59 5.22 2.92
CA PHE A 262 -13.68 4.27 2.77
C PHE A 262 -14.23 4.23 1.33
N ASP A 263 -14.71 3.07 0.92
CA ASP A 263 -15.48 2.91 -0.31
C ASP A 263 -16.98 3.11 -0.04
N GLY A 264 -17.58 4.16 -0.62
CA GLY A 264 -19.03 4.41 -0.54
C GLY A 264 -19.86 3.61 -1.57
N PRO A 265 -21.19 3.61 -1.49
CA PRO A 265 -22.05 2.95 -2.49
C PRO A 265 -21.77 3.42 -3.91
N GLY A 266 -21.61 2.48 -4.85
CA GLY A 266 -21.26 2.69 -6.25
C GLY A 266 -19.77 2.74 -6.56
N ARG A 267 -18.92 2.42 -5.58
CA ARG A 267 -17.47 2.63 -5.60
C ARG A 267 -16.67 1.40 -5.22
N GLY A 268 -15.43 1.33 -5.72
CA GLY A 268 -14.39 0.40 -5.23
C GLY A 268 -14.88 -1.00 -4.85
N ALA A 269 -14.58 -1.41 -3.62
CA ALA A 269 -15.00 -2.67 -3.05
C ALA A 269 -16.50 -2.71 -2.69
N ALA A 270 -17.13 -1.56 -2.40
CA ALA A 270 -18.55 -1.49 -2.03
C ALA A 270 -19.47 -1.96 -3.18
N ILE A 271 -19.22 -1.55 -4.43
CA ILE A 271 -19.98 -2.06 -5.58
C ILE A 271 -19.60 -3.50 -5.94
N ARG A 272 -18.31 -3.85 -5.84
CA ARG A 272 -17.81 -5.16 -6.31
C ARG A 272 -18.16 -6.32 -5.40
N ARG A 273 -17.95 -6.12 -4.09
CA ARG A 273 -18.08 -7.18 -3.07
C ARG A 273 -19.41 -7.11 -2.34
N GLN A 274 -19.89 -5.90 -2.07
CA GLN A 274 -21.12 -5.69 -1.32
C GLN A 274 -22.32 -5.42 -2.23
N HIS A 275 -22.11 -5.32 -3.55
CA HIS A 275 -23.14 -4.99 -4.55
C HIS A 275 -23.90 -3.70 -4.21
N LEU A 276 -23.26 -2.78 -3.49
CA LEU A 276 -23.82 -1.48 -3.16
C LEU A 276 -23.67 -0.56 -4.36
N HIS A 277 -24.79 -0.32 -5.04
CA HIS A 277 -24.85 0.54 -6.20
C HIS A 277 -24.81 2.02 -5.83
N PHE A 278 -24.41 2.85 -6.79
CA PHE A 278 -24.39 4.29 -6.59
C PHE A 278 -25.81 4.77 -6.29
N ARG A 279 -25.96 5.56 -5.23
CA ARG A 279 -27.27 5.98 -4.74
C ARG A 279 -27.46 7.49 -4.93
N PRO A 280 -28.67 7.93 -5.32
CA PRO A 280 -28.94 9.34 -5.56
C PRO A 280 -28.93 10.18 -4.27
N ASP A 281 -29.20 9.57 -3.13
CA ASP A 281 -29.29 10.15 -1.78
C ASP A 281 -27.99 9.97 -0.98
N TRP A 282 -26.86 10.31 -1.62
CA TRP A 282 -25.52 10.10 -1.08
C TRP A 282 -25.25 10.89 0.22
N GLU A 283 -26.04 11.92 0.54
CA GLU A 283 -26.00 12.62 1.83
C GLU A 283 -26.10 11.69 3.05
N ASN A 284 -26.70 10.51 2.89
CA ASN A 284 -26.82 9.49 3.95
C ASN A 284 -25.58 8.59 4.10
N VAL A 285 -24.54 8.77 3.29
CA VAL A 285 -23.35 7.90 3.28
C VAL A 285 -22.32 8.34 4.33
N LEU A 286 -22.25 9.63 4.64
CA LEU A 286 -21.22 10.15 5.54
C LEU A 286 -21.49 9.81 7.02
N THR A 287 -22.75 9.85 7.44
CA THR A 287 -23.17 9.54 8.82
C THR A 287 -22.69 8.18 9.33
N PRO A 288 -22.92 7.04 8.66
CA PRO A 288 -22.46 5.75 9.15
C PRO A 288 -20.93 5.62 9.18
N VAL A 289 -20.22 6.36 8.33
CA VAL A 289 -18.76 6.38 8.31
C VAL A 289 -18.22 7.14 9.51
N VAL A 290 -18.82 8.30 9.82
CA VAL A 290 -18.49 9.06 11.04
C VAL A 290 -18.87 8.26 12.29
N ASP A 291 -20.02 7.57 12.30
CA ASP A 291 -20.42 6.71 13.40
C ASP A 291 -19.38 5.62 13.66
N TYR A 292 -18.89 4.96 12.61
CA TYR A 292 -17.80 3.99 12.71
C TYR A 292 -16.52 4.64 13.25
N ALA A 293 -16.10 5.79 12.72
CA ALA A 293 -14.89 6.49 13.16
C ALA A 293 -14.94 6.78 14.67
N LEU A 294 -16.10 7.21 15.18
CA LEU A 294 -16.32 7.50 16.59
C LEU A 294 -16.30 6.27 17.51
N THR A 295 -16.40 5.04 16.96
CA THR A 295 -16.22 3.82 17.75
C THR A 295 -14.76 3.51 18.06
N ARG A 296 -13.82 4.14 17.35
CA ARG A 296 -12.40 3.85 17.50
C ARG A 296 -11.75 4.69 18.58
N THR A 297 -10.91 4.07 19.39
CA THR A 297 -10.21 4.72 20.50
C THR A 297 -9.03 5.59 20.07
N ASP A 298 -8.55 5.42 18.84
CA ASP A 298 -7.46 6.20 18.24
C ASP A 298 -7.95 7.47 17.55
N ILE A 299 -9.27 7.72 17.44
CA ILE A 299 -9.84 8.91 16.80
C ILE A 299 -10.16 9.99 17.84
N ASP A 300 -9.70 11.21 17.57
CA ASP A 300 -10.14 12.39 18.32
C ASP A 300 -11.52 12.84 17.81
N VAL A 301 -12.54 12.57 18.60
CA VAL A 301 -13.94 12.92 18.31
C VAL A 301 -14.16 14.42 18.15
N ASN A 302 -13.31 15.27 18.72
CA ASN A 302 -13.43 16.73 18.65
C ASN A 302 -12.60 17.33 17.52
N ALA A 303 -11.87 16.52 16.75
CA ALA A 303 -10.95 16.99 15.71
C ALA A 303 -11.08 16.18 14.41
N ILE A 304 -12.31 15.89 14.01
CA ILE A 304 -12.63 15.22 12.74
C ILE A 304 -12.65 16.25 11.60
N VAL A 305 -11.86 15.98 10.56
CA VAL A 305 -11.82 16.73 9.31
C VAL A 305 -12.29 15.82 8.18
N ILE A 306 -13.13 16.31 7.27
CA ILE A 306 -13.62 15.54 6.13
C ILE A 306 -13.04 16.10 4.84
N PHE A 307 -12.36 15.28 4.06
CA PHE A 307 -11.72 15.64 2.80
C PHE A 307 -12.48 15.03 1.63
N GLY A 308 -12.88 15.86 0.69
CA GLY A 308 -13.55 15.49 -0.55
C GLY A 308 -12.65 15.74 -1.74
N TRP A 309 -12.27 14.71 -2.52
CA TRP A 309 -11.43 14.89 -3.72
C TRP A 309 -12.17 14.59 -5.02
N SER A 310 -11.91 15.36 -6.08
CA SER A 310 -12.62 15.26 -7.37
C SER A 310 -14.14 15.35 -7.12
N MET A 311 -14.99 14.56 -7.77
CA MET A 311 -16.44 14.54 -7.48
C MET A 311 -16.76 14.14 -6.02
N GLY A 312 -15.78 13.67 -5.25
CA GLY A 312 -15.89 13.48 -3.80
C GLY A 312 -16.07 14.79 -3.04
N GLY A 313 -15.57 15.91 -3.58
CA GLY A 313 -15.89 17.25 -3.09
C GLY A 313 -17.39 17.51 -3.06
N TYR A 314 -18.06 17.37 -4.20
CA TYR A 314 -19.52 17.47 -4.31
C TYR A 314 -20.27 16.55 -3.34
N LEU A 315 -19.82 15.29 -3.22
CA LEU A 315 -20.48 14.31 -2.38
C LEU A 315 -20.26 14.55 -0.88
N VAL A 316 -19.04 14.89 -0.47
CA VAL A 316 -18.75 15.34 0.89
C VAL A 316 -19.55 16.58 1.23
N ALA A 317 -19.66 17.54 0.30
CA ALA A 317 -20.49 18.71 0.50
C ALA A 317 -21.96 18.31 0.75
N ARG A 318 -22.51 17.36 -0.02
CA ARG A 318 -23.86 16.82 0.23
C ARG A 318 -23.99 16.13 1.58
N GLY A 319 -23.04 15.27 1.96
CA GLY A 319 -23.04 14.60 3.26
C GLY A 319 -22.92 15.58 4.43
N ALA A 320 -22.09 16.61 4.28
CA ALA A 320 -21.91 17.66 5.28
C ALA A 320 -23.15 18.55 5.49
N MET A 321 -24.08 18.58 4.53
CA MET A 321 -25.39 19.21 4.75
C MET A 321 -26.24 18.45 5.77
N GLN A 322 -25.93 17.17 6.01
CA GLN A 322 -26.70 16.29 6.90
C GLN A 322 -25.93 15.94 8.17
N ASP A 323 -24.61 15.77 8.09
CA ASP A 323 -23.74 15.47 9.23
C ASP A 323 -22.81 16.64 9.57
N HIS A 324 -23.05 17.26 10.73
CA HIS A 324 -22.36 18.48 11.17
C HIS A 324 -21.23 18.22 12.18
N ARG A 325 -20.81 16.96 12.37
CA ARG A 325 -19.81 16.60 13.38
C ARG A 325 -18.37 16.94 12.97
N ALA A 326 -18.12 17.17 11.69
CA ALA A 326 -16.82 17.61 11.19
C ALA A 326 -16.48 19.03 11.65
N GLN A 327 -15.26 19.22 12.16
CA GLN A 327 -14.73 20.55 12.50
C GLN A 327 -14.26 21.31 11.26
N ALA A 328 -13.84 20.59 10.23
CA ALA A 328 -13.47 21.17 8.96
C ALA A 328 -13.88 20.25 7.81
N ILE A 329 -14.23 20.86 6.69
CA ILE A 329 -14.53 20.18 5.44
C ILE A 329 -13.63 20.80 4.37
N ILE A 330 -12.87 19.96 3.68
CA ILE A 330 -11.95 20.35 2.63
C ILE A 330 -12.50 19.78 1.32
N LEU A 331 -12.85 20.66 0.38
CA LEU A 331 -13.40 20.27 -0.91
C LEU A 331 -12.36 20.59 -2.00
N ASP A 332 -11.61 19.58 -2.42
CA ASP A 332 -10.72 19.65 -3.58
C ASP A 332 -11.46 19.08 -4.80
N ASP A 333 -12.48 19.81 -5.25
CA ASP A 333 -13.43 19.35 -6.27
C ASP A 333 -12.98 19.70 -7.70
N GLY A 334 -13.27 18.78 -8.64
CA GLY A 334 -13.21 19.03 -10.09
C GLY A 334 -14.56 19.39 -10.72
N VAL A 335 -15.65 19.35 -9.94
CA VAL A 335 -17.04 19.48 -10.36
C VAL A 335 -17.68 20.71 -9.71
N TYR A 336 -17.76 21.80 -10.45
CA TYR A 336 -18.43 23.02 -9.98
C TYR A 336 -19.96 22.95 -10.12
N ASP A 337 -20.46 22.34 -11.20
CA ASP A 337 -21.89 22.14 -11.47
C ASP A 337 -22.12 20.82 -12.22
N PHE A 338 -22.55 19.78 -11.51
CA PHE A 338 -22.84 18.48 -12.11
C PHE A 338 -24.11 18.52 -12.97
N GLY A 339 -25.05 19.44 -12.70
CA GLY A 339 -26.27 19.61 -13.48
C GLY A 339 -25.98 20.12 -14.90
N SER A 340 -24.94 20.95 -15.06
CA SER A 340 -24.50 21.45 -16.38
C SER A 340 -24.07 20.35 -17.36
N ALA A 341 -23.71 19.16 -16.87
CA ALA A 341 -23.32 18.03 -17.71
C ALA A 341 -24.51 17.35 -18.41
N PHE A 342 -25.74 17.64 -18.00
CA PHE A 342 -26.96 17.08 -18.57
C PHE A 342 -27.78 18.19 -19.23
N PRO A 343 -28.12 18.09 -20.52
CA PRO A 343 -28.98 19.08 -21.17
C PRO A 343 -30.35 19.11 -20.46
N PRO A 344 -30.97 20.29 -20.31
CA PRO A 344 -32.31 20.38 -19.77
C PRO A 344 -33.28 19.61 -20.69
N ASN A 345 -34.06 18.70 -20.10
CA ASN A 345 -35.19 18.05 -20.77
C ASN A 345 -36.32 19.04 -21.02
#